data_AF-A0A7S4C1S8-F1
#
_entry.id   AF-A0A7S4C1S8-F1
#
_cell.length_a   1.000
_cell.length_b   1.000
_cell.length_c   1.000
_cell.angle_alpha   90.00
_cell.angle_beta   90.00
_cell.angle_gamma   90.00
#
_symmetry.space_group_name_H-M   'P 1'
#
loop_
_entity.id
_entity.type
_entity.pdbx_description
1 polymer ?
#
loop_
_entity_poly.entity_id
_entity_poly.type
_entity_poly.pdbx_seq_one_letter_code
_entity_poly.pdbx_strand_id
1 'polypeptide(L)'
;GVGGSGERGGGGLYASPNGLLFADATKRPGLLPQMLREILETRFMVKRAMKRVQAGSALHRTLNARQFGLKLIANVTYGYTSASFSGRMPCSHLADAIVQTGRETMERAIATVESTDKWNAKVVYGDTDSLFVCLPGRSKAEAFEIGREIAREVTKQNPQPM
;
A
#
# COMPACT_ATOMS: atom_id res chain seq x y z
N GLY A 1 12.46 -0.26 25.90
CA GLY A 1 11.16 -0.91 26.11
C GLY A 1 10.05 0.04 25.69
N VAL A 2 8.86 -0.51 25.45
CA VAL A 2 7.64 0.09 24.83
C VAL A 2 7.78 0.15 23.29
N GLY A 3 7.14 -0.67 22.45
CA GLY A 3 5.98 -1.56 22.64
C GLY A 3 4.68 -0.79 22.46
N GLY A 4 4.17 -0.69 21.23
CA GLY A 4 2.88 -0.04 20.96
C GLY A 4 2.59 0.08 19.47
N SER A 5 1.97 -0.97 18.91
CA SER A 5 1.14 -0.89 17.71
C SER A 5 0.32 0.39 17.72
N GLY A 6 0.28 1.13 16.60
CA GLY A 6 -0.42 2.43 16.49
C GLY A 6 -1.78 2.46 17.19
N GLU A 7 -1.80 2.95 18.43
CA GLU A 7 -3.02 3.14 19.20
C GLU A 7 -3.68 4.44 18.76
N ARG A 8 -4.99 4.40 18.53
CA ARG A 8 -5.79 5.63 18.46
C ARG A 8 -5.81 6.21 19.87
N GLY A 9 -4.92 7.15 20.15
CA GLY A 9 -4.99 7.92 21.39
C GLY A 9 -6.36 8.57 21.51
N GLY A 10 -7.01 8.44 22.68
CA GLY A 10 -8.39 8.86 22.95
C GLY A 10 -8.75 10.34 22.71
N GLY A 11 -7.85 11.13 22.09
CA GLY A 11 -8.04 12.53 21.72
C GLY A 11 -8.19 12.81 20.22
N GLY A 12 -8.37 11.80 19.35
CA GLY A 12 -8.49 11.99 17.89
C GLY A 12 -7.15 12.35 17.23
N LEU A 13 -6.08 11.70 17.71
CA LEU A 13 -4.73 11.75 17.17
C LEU A 13 -4.29 10.31 16.82
N TYR A 14 -3.53 10.18 15.75
CA TYR A 14 -2.90 8.93 15.30
C TYR A 14 -1.38 9.05 15.51
N ALA A 15 -0.80 8.11 16.25
CA ALA A 15 0.65 8.01 16.39
C ALA A 15 1.21 7.10 15.30
N SER A 16 2.15 7.62 14.51
CA SER A 16 2.89 6.82 13.54
C SER A 16 4.04 6.04 14.19
N PRO A 17 4.61 5.05 13.48
CA PRO A 17 5.74 4.25 13.95
C PRO A 17 6.99 5.04 14.37
N ASN A 18 7.25 6.19 13.75
CA ASN A 18 8.35 7.09 14.11
C ASN A 18 7.98 8.06 15.25
N GLY A 19 6.84 7.89 15.90
CA GLY A 19 6.39 8.72 17.04
C GLY A 19 5.78 10.07 16.64
N LEU A 20 5.52 10.33 15.36
CA LEU A 20 4.81 11.55 14.94
C LEU A 20 3.32 11.42 15.22
N LEU A 21 2.71 12.55 15.57
CA LEU A 21 1.28 12.64 15.83
C LEU A 21 0.58 13.30 14.64
N PHE A 22 -0.39 12.59 14.07
CA PHE A 22 -1.25 13.07 13.00
C PHE A 22 -2.66 13.32 13.55
N ALA A 23 -3.31 14.38 13.08
CA ALA A 23 -4.72 14.60 13.38
C ALA A 23 -5.60 13.53 12.70
N ASP A 24 -6.65 13.09 13.38
CA ASP A 24 -7.65 12.22 12.77
C ASP A 24 -8.31 12.89 11.55
N ALA A 25 -8.55 12.10 10.51
CA ALA A 25 -9.15 12.58 9.26
C ALA A 25 -10.54 13.19 9.46
N THR A 26 -11.28 12.77 10.49
CA THR A 26 -12.59 13.34 10.87
C THR A 26 -12.48 14.76 11.39
N LYS A 27 -11.34 15.14 11.99
CA LYS A 27 -11.10 16.48 12.52
C LYS A 27 -10.50 17.41 11.49
N ARG A 28 -9.54 16.93 10.70
CA ARG A 28 -8.89 17.71 9.66
C ARG A 28 -8.48 16.81 8.49
N PRO A 29 -9.24 16.78 7.38
CA PRO A 29 -8.81 16.06 6.21
C PRO A 29 -7.57 16.73 5.61
N GLY A 30 -6.52 15.94 5.36
CA GLY A 30 -5.28 16.43 4.76
C GLY A 30 -5.43 16.62 3.24
N LEU A 31 -4.74 17.64 2.71
CA LEU A 31 -4.74 17.94 1.27
C LEU A 31 -4.07 16.82 0.44
N LEU A 32 -2.91 16.32 0.87
CA LEU A 32 -2.20 15.23 0.16
C LEU A 32 -3.04 13.94 0.07
N PRO A 33 -3.67 13.44 1.15
CA PRO A 33 -4.62 12.33 1.07
C PRO A 33 -5.80 12.56 0.11
N GLN A 34 -6.35 13.78 0.05
CA GLN A 34 -7.44 14.11 -0.88
C GLN A 34 -6.97 14.04 -2.34
N MET A 35 -5.86 14.69 -2.66
CA MET A 35 -5.28 14.66 -4.01
C MET A 35 -4.94 13.23 -4.45
N LEU A 36 -4.30 12.45 -3.57
CA LEU A 36 -3.96 11.05 -3.85
C LEU A 36 -5.20 10.20 -4.10
N ARG A 37 -6.28 10.42 -3.33
CA ARG A 37 -7.55 9.72 -3.53
C ARG A 37 -8.12 9.95 -4.93
N GLU A 38 -8.18 11.21 -5.37
CA GLU A 38 -8.69 11.56 -6.71
C GLU A 38 -7.85 10.93 -7.83
N ILE A 39 -6.52 10.95 -7.69
CA ILE A 39 -5.59 10.33 -8.64
C ILE A 39 -5.82 8.82 -8.71
N LEU A 40 -5.95 8.14 -7.56
CA LEU A 40 -6.14 6.70 -7.46
C LEU A 40 -7.51 6.27 -8.01
N GLU A 41 -8.58 6.97 -7.64
CA GLU A 41 -9.93 6.73 -8.16
C GLU A 41 -9.97 6.89 -9.68
N THR A 42 -9.37 7.97 -10.21
CA THR A 42 -9.24 8.18 -11.65
C THR A 42 -8.46 7.05 -12.29
N ARG A 43 -7.36 6.60 -11.68
CA ARG A 43 -6.57 5.48 -12.17
C ARG A 43 -7.37 4.18 -12.19
N PHE A 44 -8.18 3.91 -11.17
CA PHE A 44 -9.06 2.75 -11.14
C PHE A 44 -10.12 2.79 -12.25
N MET A 45 -10.72 3.96 -12.50
CA MET A 45 -11.64 4.15 -13.62
C MET A 45 -10.96 3.86 -14.97
N VAL A 46 -9.77 4.41 -15.20
CA VAL A 46 -8.99 4.16 -16.43
C VAL A 46 -8.64 2.68 -16.58
N LYS A 47 -8.19 2.00 -15.52
CA LYS A 47 -7.90 0.55 -15.56
C LYS A 47 -9.15 -0.28 -15.83
N ARG A 48 -10.30 0.09 -15.28
CA ARG A 48 -11.59 -0.59 -15.55
C ARG A 48 -12.00 -0.41 -17.01
N ALA A 49 -11.87 0.79 -17.56
CA ALA A 49 -12.12 1.05 -18.98
C ALA A 49 -11.17 0.24 -19.87
N MET A 50 -9.87 0.20 -19.53
CA MET A 50 -8.85 -0.53 -20.28
C MET A 50 -9.16 -2.04 -20.39
N LYS A 51 -9.69 -2.66 -19.33
CA LYS A 51 -10.10 -4.08 -19.34
C LYS A 51 -11.26 -4.39 -20.31
N ARG A 52 -12.03 -3.38 -20.73
CA ARG A 52 -13.16 -3.54 -21.66
C ARG A 52 -12.74 -3.34 -23.12
N VAL A 53 -11.51 -2.92 -23.37
CA VAL A 53 -10.99 -2.62 -24.70
C VAL A 53 -10.09 -3.77 -25.15
N GLN A 54 -10.14 -4.12 -26.45
CA GLN A 54 -9.28 -5.14 -27.02
C GLN A 54 -7.79 -4.82 -26.78
N ALA A 55 -7.08 -5.79 -26.21
CA ALA A 55 -5.65 -5.70 -25.98
C ALA A 55 -4.91 -5.44 -27.29
N GLY A 56 -3.92 -4.55 -27.26
CA GLY A 56 -3.12 -4.18 -28.44
C GLY A 56 -3.75 -3.12 -29.36
N SER A 57 -5.02 -2.74 -29.16
CA SER A 57 -5.63 -1.63 -29.93
C SER A 57 -4.99 -0.27 -29.59
N ALA A 58 -5.14 0.71 -30.48
CA ALA A 58 -4.69 2.09 -30.24
C ALA A 58 -5.31 2.70 -28.98
N LEU A 59 -6.59 2.42 -28.74
CA LEU A 59 -7.30 2.86 -27.54
C LEU A 59 -6.74 2.19 -26.27
N HIS A 60 -6.45 0.88 -26.31
CA HIS A 60 -5.82 0.19 -25.19
C HIS A 60 -4.45 0.79 -24.85
N ARG A 61 -3.62 1.09 -25.87
CA ARG A 61 -2.31 1.75 -25.65
C ARG A 61 -2.46 3.13 -25.01
N THR A 62 -3.44 3.92 -25.45
CA THR A 62 -3.72 5.25 -24.89
C THR A 62 -4.16 5.18 -23.43
N LEU A 63 -5.07 4.27 -23.10
CA LEU A 63 -5.52 4.04 -21.73
C LEU A 63 -4.39 3.51 -20.84
N ASN A 64 -3.52 2.66 -21.39
CA ASN A 64 -2.36 2.16 -20.67
C ASN A 64 -1.35 3.29 -20.37
N ALA A 65 -1.05 4.16 -21.34
CA ALA A 65 -0.23 5.34 -21.11
C ALA A 65 -0.83 6.25 -20.03
N ARG A 66 -2.16 6.46 -20.06
CA ARG A 66 -2.86 7.27 -19.05
C ARG A 66 -2.78 6.68 -17.64
N GLN A 67 -3.00 5.36 -17.47
CA GLN A 67 -2.87 4.75 -16.13
C GLN A 67 -1.43 4.77 -15.60
N PHE A 68 -0.43 4.68 -16.49
CA PHE A 68 0.98 4.83 -16.13
C PHE A 68 1.31 6.26 -15.73
N GLY A 69 0.82 7.27 -16.45
CA GLY A 69 0.96 8.68 -16.06
C GLY A 69 0.37 8.94 -14.67
N LEU A 70 -0.84 8.44 -14.40
CA LEU A 70 -1.46 8.55 -13.07
C LEU A 70 -0.65 7.82 -11.98
N LYS A 71 -0.08 6.64 -12.28
CA LYS A 71 0.83 5.94 -11.35
C LYS A 71 2.07 6.78 -11.04
N LEU A 72 2.65 7.40 -12.07
CA LEU A 72 3.84 8.24 -11.89
C LEU A 72 3.51 9.45 -11.00
N ILE A 73 2.40 10.15 -11.25
CA ILE A 73 1.96 11.30 -10.44
C ILE A 73 1.76 10.89 -8.97
N ALA A 74 1.11 9.75 -8.71
CA ALA A 74 0.94 9.24 -7.35
C ALA A 74 2.30 8.96 -6.68
N ASN A 75 3.23 8.31 -7.39
CA ASN A 75 4.55 8.00 -6.87
C ASN A 75 5.41 9.25 -6.61
N VAL A 76 5.37 10.25 -7.49
CA VAL A 76 6.14 11.49 -7.26
C VAL A 76 5.54 12.36 -6.16
N THR A 77 4.24 12.21 -5.86
CA THR A 77 3.58 12.99 -4.81
C THR A 77 4.18 12.68 -3.43
N TYR A 78 4.44 11.41 -3.11
CA TYR A 78 5.16 11.09 -1.86
C TYR A 78 6.64 11.51 -1.97
N GLY A 79 7.29 11.30 -3.11
CA GLY A 79 8.70 11.66 -3.32
C GLY A 79 8.98 13.17 -3.20
N TYR A 80 7.98 14.01 -3.46
CA TYR A 80 8.06 15.46 -3.23
C TYR A 80 8.28 15.79 -1.75
N THR A 81 7.69 15.00 -0.85
CA THR A 81 7.85 15.19 0.61
C THR A 81 9.27 14.91 1.09
N SER A 82 10.03 14.06 0.38
CA SER A 82 11.44 13.75 0.68
C SER A 82 12.45 14.56 -0.11
N ALA A 83 12.03 15.48 -1.00
CA ALA A 83 12.91 16.18 -1.93
C ALA A 83 13.71 17.31 -1.26
N SER A 84 14.66 16.98 -0.39
CA SER A 84 15.42 17.95 0.41
C SER A 84 16.41 18.83 -0.38
N PHE A 85 16.83 18.41 -1.58
CA PHE A 85 17.84 19.14 -2.37
C PHE A 85 17.26 20.25 -3.27
N SER A 86 16.10 20.01 -3.88
CA SER A 86 15.48 20.94 -4.85
C SER A 86 13.97 21.15 -4.62
N GLY A 87 13.40 20.52 -3.60
CA GLY A 87 12.00 20.68 -3.23
C GLY A 87 11.75 22.05 -2.61
N ARG A 88 10.58 22.64 -2.92
CA ARG A 88 10.18 23.95 -2.38
C ARG A 88 9.51 23.84 -1.00
N MET A 89 9.15 22.62 -0.57
CA MET A 89 8.51 22.36 0.72
C MET A 89 8.78 20.91 1.17
N PRO A 90 10.04 20.54 1.50
CA PRO A 90 10.34 19.20 1.99
C PRO A 90 9.76 18.99 3.40
N CYS A 91 9.33 17.77 3.69
CA CYS A 91 8.87 17.32 4.99
C CYS A 91 9.39 15.89 5.23
N SER A 92 10.67 15.77 5.59
CA SER A 92 11.36 14.48 5.79
C SER A 92 10.65 13.59 6.80
N HIS A 93 10.17 14.16 7.90
CA HIS A 93 9.41 13.46 8.92
C HIS A 93 8.16 12.73 8.37
N LEU A 94 7.45 13.36 7.43
CA LEU A 94 6.30 12.74 6.76
C LEU A 94 6.75 11.59 5.86
N ALA A 95 7.82 11.78 5.08
CA ALA A 95 8.37 10.73 4.22
C ALA A 95 8.82 9.51 5.04
N ASP A 96 9.54 9.75 6.15
CA ASP A 96 10.00 8.69 7.06
C ASP A 96 8.83 7.92 7.67
N ALA A 97 7.75 8.64 8.08
CA ALA A 97 6.55 8.01 8.60
C ALA A 97 5.88 7.09 7.57
N ILE A 98 5.84 7.50 6.30
CA ILE A 98 5.29 6.69 5.20
C ILE A 98 6.14 5.42 5.01
N VAL A 99 7.46 5.55 4.91
CA VAL A 99 8.37 4.42 4.70
C VAL A 99 8.30 3.43 5.86
N GLN A 100 8.33 3.92 7.10
CA GLN A 100 8.27 3.05 8.27
C GLN A 100 6.90 2.35 8.39
N THR A 101 5.80 3.06 8.13
CA THR A 101 4.46 2.44 8.12
C THR A 101 4.33 1.37 7.04
N GLY A 102 4.94 1.59 5.86
CA GLY A 102 5.01 0.59 4.79
C GLY A 102 5.78 -0.65 5.22
N ARG A 103 6.95 -0.46 5.83
CA ARG A 103 7.78 -1.55 6.36
C ARG A 103 7.05 -2.37 7.42
N GLU A 104 6.44 -1.73 8.42
CA GLU A 104 5.67 -2.43 9.44
C GLU A 104 4.47 -3.19 8.86
N THR A 105 3.83 -2.65 7.83
CA THR A 105 2.73 -3.33 7.15
C THR A 105 3.21 -4.60 6.46
N MET A 106 4.38 -4.55 5.81
CA MET A 106 4.99 -5.74 5.22
C MET A 106 5.40 -6.76 6.29
N GLU A 107 6.06 -6.33 7.37
CA GLU A 107 6.47 -7.20 8.48
C GLU A 107 5.27 -7.88 9.14
N ARG A 108 4.15 -7.16 9.33
CA ARG A 108 2.89 -7.74 9.79
C ARG A 108 2.32 -8.76 8.81
N ALA A 109 2.35 -8.47 7.51
CA ALA A 109 1.88 -9.42 6.50
C ALA A 109 2.73 -10.71 6.49
N ILE A 110 4.06 -10.59 6.63
CA ILE A 110 4.97 -11.74 6.77
C ILE A 110 4.60 -12.54 8.03
N ALA A 111 4.47 -11.88 9.18
CA ALA A 111 4.10 -12.54 10.42
C ALA A 111 2.75 -13.26 10.32
N THR A 112 1.74 -12.65 9.69
CA THR A 112 0.44 -13.30 9.46
C THR A 112 0.56 -14.54 8.58
N VAL A 113 1.36 -14.48 7.50
CA VAL A 113 1.57 -15.62 6.59
C VAL A 113 2.27 -16.77 7.32
N GLU A 114 3.33 -16.49 8.07
CA GLU A 114 4.16 -17.52 8.71
C GLU A 114 3.57 -18.08 9.99
N SER A 115 2.74 -17.30 10.71
CA SER A 115 2.08 -17.75 11.95
C SER A 115 0.79 -18.54 11.72
N THR A 116 0.26 -18.58 10.50
CA THR A 116 -0.98 -19.28 10.18
C THR A 116 -0.69 -20.72 9.78
N ASP A 117 -0.77 -21.64 10.75
CA ASP A 117 -0.48 -23.08 10.56
C ASP A 117 -1.26 -23.72 9.41
N LYS A 118 -2.49 -23.26 9.15
CA LYS A 118 -3.35 -23.74 8.05
C LYS A 118 -2.65 -23.70 6.70
N TRP A 119 -1.87 -22.67 6.42
CA TRP A 119 -1.24 -22.48 5.12
C TRP A 119 0.07 -23.24 4.99
N ASN A 120 0.72 -23.56 6.12
CA ASN A 120 2.07 -24.14 6.16
C ASN A 120 3.01 -23.42 5.17
N ALA A 121 3.05 -22.10 5.28
CA ALA A 121 3.65 -21.20 4.31
C ALA A 121 4.92 -20.56 4.87
N LYS A 122 5.91 -20.32 4.00
CA LYS A 122 7.13 -19.60 4.37
C LYS A 122 7.37 -18.44 3.42
N VAL A 123 7.67 -17.25 3.93
CA VAL A 123 8.05 -16.13 3.07
C VAL A 123 9.52 -16.30 2.69
N VAL A 124 9.82 -16.33 1.39
CA VAL A 124 11.18 -16.51 0.87
C VAL A 124 11.80 -15.21 0.37
N TYR A 125 10.97 -14.22 0.05
CA TYR A 125 11.43 -12.90 -0.38
C TYR A 125 10.33 -11.86 -0.14
N GLY A 126 10.75 -10.64 0.17
CA GLY A 126 9.87 -9.48 0.25
C GLY A 126 10.59 -8.26 -0.34
N ASP A 127 9.93 -7.53 -1.23
CA ASP A 127 10.44 -6.31 -1.82
C ASP A 127 9.34 -5.25 -1.86
N THR A 128 9.54 -4.20 -1.06
CA THR A 128 8.75 -2.96 -0.96
C THR A 128 7.23 -3.14 -0.79
N ASP A 129 6.54 -3.67 -1.78
CA ASP A 129 5.09 -3.92 -1.85
C ASP A 129 4.72 -5.37 -2.25
N SER A 130 5.70 -6.27 -2.38
CA SER A 130 5.51 -7.65 -2.83
C SER A 130 6.09 -8.67 -1.85
N LEU A 131 5.39 -9.81 -1.72
CA LEU A 131 5.82 -10.96 -0.90
C LEU A 131 5.78 -12.23 -1.75
N PHE A 132 6.83 -13.04 -1.62
CA PHE A 132 6.99 -14.31 -2.32
C PHE A 132 6.89 -15.41 -1.29
N VAL A 133 5.86 -16.24 -1.43
CA VAL A 133 5.48 -17.25 -0.44
C VAL A 133 5.71 -18.65 -1.02
N CYS A 134 6.46 -19.46 -0.30
CA CYS A 134 6.70 -20.87 -0.59
C CYS A 134 5.66 -21.73 0.16
N LEU A 135 5.02 -22.63 -0.58
CA LEU A 135 3.99 -23.56 -0.08
C LEU A 135 4.47 -25.01 -0.31
N PRO A 136 5.29 -25.59 0.60
CA PRO A 136 5.84 -26.93 0.43
C PRO A 136 4.74 -27.98 0.36
N GLY A 137 4.87 -28.91 -0.59
CA GLY A 137 3.95 -30.04 -0.76
C GLY A 137 2.57 -29.68 -1.35
N ARG A 138 2.37 -28.45 -1.83
CA ARG A 138 1.13 -28.00 -2.47
C ARG A 138 1.22 -28.02 -3.99
N SER A 139 0.12 -28.40 -4.63
CA SER A 139 -0.04 -28.27 -6.07
C SER A 139 -0.19 -26.80 -6.49
N LYS A 140 0.00 -26.53 -7.78
CA LYS A 140 -0.20 -25.18 -8.35
C LYS A 140 -1.62 -24.66 -8.14
N ALA A 141 -2.64 -25.52 -8.23
CA ALA A 141 -4.04 -25.14 -8.05
C ALA A 141 -4.31 -24.71 -6.60
N GLU A 142 -3.86 -25.52 -5.63
CA GLU A 142 -3.95 -25.18 -4.20
C GLU A 142 -3.18 -23.90 -3.88
N ALA A 143 -2.00 -23.69 -4.49
CA ALA A 143 -1.22 -22.48 -4.30
C ALA A 143 -1.98 -21.20 -4.72
N PHE A 144 -2.75 -21.25 -5.81
CA PHE A 144 -3.62 -20.13 -6.22
C PHE A 144 -4.80 -19.90 -5.27
N GLU A 145 -5.32 -20.95 -4.64
CA GLU A 145 -6.40 -20.83 -3.64
C GLU A 145 -5.86 -20.23 -2.34
N ILE A 146 -4.78 -20.79 -1.81
CA ILE A 146 -4.09 -20.32 -0.60
C ILE A 146 -3.61 -18.88 -0.81
N GLY A 147 -3.00 -18.56 -1.96
CA GLY A 147 -2.55 -17.20 -2.26
C GLY A 147 -3.67 -16.17 -2.27
N ARG A 148 -4.87 -16.53 -2.77
CA ARG A 148 -6.06 -15.68 -2.70
C ARG A 148 -6.58 -15.52 -1.28
N GLU A 149 -6.48 -16.57 -0.46
CA GLU A 149 -6.87 -16.51 0.95
C GLU A 149 -5.93 -15.62 1.75
N ILE A 150 -4.61 -15.79 1.61
CA ILE A 150 -3.57 -14.95 2.21
C ILE A 150 -3.82 -13.47 1.85
N ALA A 151 -3.98 -13.18 0.55
CA ALA A 151 -4.21 -11.81 0.10
C ALA A 151 -5.46 -11.20 0.75
N ARG A 152 -6.55 -11.96 0.82
CA ARG A 152 -7.80 -11.51 1.45
C ARG A 152 -7.62 -11.24 2.94
N GLU A 153 -6.91 -12.11 3.65
CA GLU A 153 -6.73 -11.99 5.09
C GLU A 153 -5.81 -10.83 5.45
N VAL A 154 -4.70 -10.67 4.73
CA VAL A 154 -3.80 -9.51 4.88
C VAL A 154 -4.53 -8.20 4.56
N THR A 155 -5.34 -8.14 3.50
CA THR A 155 -6.13 -6.93 3.18
C THR A 155 -7.11 -6.57 4.30
N LYS A 156 -7.79 -7.54 4.91
CA LYS A 156 -8.74 -7.27 6.01
C LYS A 156 -8.10 -6.68 7.26
N GLN A 157 -6.83 -7.00 7.51
CA GLN A 157 -6.09 -6.52 8.68
C GLN A 157 -5.60 -5.07 8.53
N ASN A 158 -5.74 -4.48 7.33
CA ASN A 158 -5.26 -3.15 7.01
C ASN A 158 -6.43 -2.16 6.81
N PRO A 159 -6.25 -0.87 7.15
CA PRO A 159 -7.26 0.14 6.92
C PRO A 159 -7.46 0.39 5.42
N GLN A 160 -8.70 0.65 4.99
CA GLN A 160 -8.94 1.13 3.63
C GLN A 160 -8.17 2.44 3.39
N PRO A 161 -7.56 2.64 2.21
CA PRO A 161 -7.74 1.92 0.95
C PRO A 161 -6.66 0.86 0.63
N MET A 162 -5.96 0.30 1.63
CA MET A 162 -4.92 -0.73 1.44
C MET A 162 -5.48 -2.07 0.92
#